data_AF-A0A0V0U111-F1
#
_entry.id   AF-A0A0V0U111-F1
#
_cell.length_a   1.000
_cell.length_b   1.000
_cell.length_c   1.000
_cell.angle_alpha   90.00
_cell.angle_beta   90.00
_cell.angle_gamma   90.00
#
_symmetry.space_group_name_H-M   'P 1'
#
loop_
_entity.id
_entity.type
_entity.pdbx_description
1 polymer ?
#
loop_
_entity_poly.entity_id
_entity_poly.type
_entity_poly.pdbx_seq_one_letter_code
_entity_poly.pdbx_strand_id
1 'polypeptide(L)'
;MFEDEANFVVLILMESVTLVEEEMFDRNDDDGPVELPIIRKNHRSQKVDINNVPLIKRRDPRFDPNCGVYNRAHFKQQYGFVDELRKRELKMLGKLLKKCQSSEEKLRLSREYNRLKSQICSEKDLEERRKLISLERKKVLDALNKGKRPYFLKKSVLKLKIANEKQKKLAAEGKLAAYEQRKERKLAKKPRPFIV
;
A
#
# COMPACT_ATOMS: atom_id res chain seq x y z
N MET A 1 -59.94 -37.65 -13.83
CA MET A 1 -59.34 -38.70 -12.99
C MET A 1 -57.86 -38.92 -13.34
N PHE A 2 -57.02 -37.90 -13.52
CA PHE A 2 -55.56 -38.10 -13.67
C PHE A 2 -54.79 -36.80 -13.36
N GLU A 3 -55.21 -36.03 -12.34
CA GLU A 3 -54.40 -34.89 -11.84
C GLU A 3 -54.18 -34.92 -10.31
N ASP A 4 -54.73 -35.90 -9.60
CA ASP A 4 -54.55 -36.02 -8.15
C ASP A 4 -53.34 -36.89 -7.74
N GLU A 5 -52.73 -37.63 -8.66
CA GLU A 5 -51.56 -38.47 -8.34
C GLU A 5 -50.23 -37.71 -8.39
N ALA A 6 -50.15 -36.61 -9.15
CA ALA A 6 -48.92 -35.83 -9.28
C ALA A 6 -48.62 -34.98 -8.04
N ASN A 7 -49.65 -34.52 -7.33
CA ASN A 7 -49.48 -33.77 -6.07
C ASN A 7 -49.18 -34.67 -4.87
N PHE A 8 -49.59 -35.94 -4.91
CA PHE A 8 -49.26 -36.92 -3.86
C PHE A 8 -47.77 -37.32 -3.93
N VAL A 9 -47.22 -37.48 -5.14
CA VAL A 9 -45.80 -37.83 -5.34
C VAL A 9 -44.85 -36.67 -4.97
N VAL A 10 -45.24 -35.42 -5.20
CA VAL A 10 -44.45 -34.24 -4.81
C VAL A 10 -44.47 -34.01 -3.29
N LEU A 11 -45.60 -34.31 -2.62
CA LEU A 11 -45.68 -34.27 -1.15
C LEU A 11 -44.81 -35.37 -0.51
N ILE A 12 -44.83 -36.59 -1.07
CA ILE A 12 -43.98 -37.71 -0.63
C ILE A 12 -42.49 -37.46 -0.89
N LEU A 13 -42.13 -36.73 -1.95
CA LEU A 13 -40.74 -36.38 -2.26
C LEU A 13 -40.21 -35.15 -1.51
N MET A 14 -41.08 -34.31 -0.92
CA MET A 14 -40.67 -33.19 -0.05
C MET A 14 -40.59 -33.56 1.44
N GLU A 15 -41.19 -34.69 1.87
CA GLU A 15 -41.11 -35.20 3.26
C GLU A 15 -39.93 -36.17 3.51
N SER A 16 -39.12 -36.51 2.50
CA SER A 16 -37.94 -37.39 2.69
C SER A 16 -36.61 -36.65 2.92
N VAL A 17 -36.65 -35.32 3.02
CA VAL A 17 -35.58 -34.57 3.71
C VAL A 17 -35.77 -34.82 5.19
N THR A 18 -35.16 -35.91 5.63
CA THR A 18 -35.00 -36.31 7.02
C THR A 18 -34.39 -35.17 7.85
N LEU A 19 -35.26 -34.27 8.30
CA LEU A 19 -35.15 -33.68 9.63
C LEU A 19 -35.28 -34.86 10.59
N VAL A 20 -34.16 -35.56 10.81
CA VAL A 20 -33.96 -36.21 12.10
C VAL A 20 -33.85 -35.03 13.05
N GLU A 21 -34.99 -34.63 13.62
CA GLU A 21 -35.02 -33.85 14.83
C GLU A 21 -33.98 -34.51 15.75
N GLU A 22 -32.94 -33.76 16.11
CA GLU A 22 -32.12 -34.16 17.25
C GLU A 22 -33.07 -34.02 18.44
N GLU A 23 -33.87 -35.06 18.69
CA GLU A 23 -34.48 -35.24 20.00
C GLU A 23 -33.31 -35.40 20.96
N MET A 24 -32.87 -34.27 21.49
CA MET A 24 -32.03 -34.18 22.66
C MET A 24 -32.87 -34.78 23.77
N PHE A 25 -32.64 -36.06 24.10
CA PHE A 25 -33.23 -36.66 25.29
C PHE A 25 -32.82 -35.78 26.48
N ASP A 26 -33.79 -35.08 27.06
CA ASP A 26 -33.58 -34.27 28.25
C ASP A 26 -33.05 -35.19 29.37
N ARG A 27 -31.90 -34.83 29.94
CA ARG A 27 -31.32 -35.57 31.05
C ARG A 27 -32.11 -35.23 32.31
N ASN A 28 -32.64 -36.24 32.99
CA ASN A 28 -33.18 -36.05 34.33
C ASN A 28 -32.08 -36.02 35.40
N ASP A 29 -30.88 -36.55 35.12
CA ASP A 29 -29.71 -36.57 36.02
C ASP A 29 -28.39 -36.35 35.24
N ASP A 30 -27.52 -35.46 35.72
CA ASP A 30 -26.28 -35.05 35.03
C ASP A 30 -25.14 -36.10 35.09
N ASP A 31 -25.16 -36.98 36.09
CA ASP A 31 -24.09 -37.98 36.35
C ASP A 31 -24.42 -39.40 35.84
N GLY A 32 -25.53 -39.57 35.10
CA GLY A 32 -25.93 -40.86 34.50
C GLY A 32 -25.22 -41.16 33.16
N PRO A 33 -25.07 -42.44 32.77
CA PRO A 33 -24.52 -42.79 31.46
C PRO A 33 -25.47 -42.36 30.32
N VAL A 34 -24.90 -41.80 29.24
CA VAL A 34 -25.66 -41.33 28.06
C VAL A 34 -25.82 -42.47 27.05
N GLU A 35 -27.05 -42.76 26.64
CA GLU A 35 -27.29 -43.66 25.50
C GLU A 35 -26.94 -42.96 24.18
N LEU A 36 -26.05 -43.55 23.38
CA LEU A 36 -25.70 -43.06 22.05
C LEU A 36 -26.52 -43.83 21.01
N PRO A 37 -27.02 -43.17 19.94
CA PRO A 37 -27.71 -43.88 18.88
C PRO A 37 -26.78 -44.90 18.21
N ILE A 38 -27.33 -46.07 17.89
CA ILE A 38 -26.62 -47.20 17.26
C ILE A 38 -26.04 -46.82 15.88
N ILE A 39 -26.60 -45.81 15.21
CA ILE A 39 -26.19 -45.36 13.88
C ILE A 39 -25.22 -44.17 14.00
N ARG A 40 -23.91 -44.42 13.92
CA ARG A 40 -22.91 -43.34 13.78
C ARG A 40 -22.84 -42.89 12.32
N LYS A 41 -23.01 -41.59 12.05
CA LYS A 41 -22.78 -41.04 10.70
C LYS A 41 -21.33 -41.32 10.27
N ASN A 42 -21.14 -41.98 9.13
CA ASN A 42 -19.82 -42.29 8.59
C ASN A 42 -19.00 -41.01 8.39
N HIS A 43 -17.79 -40.93 8.98
CA HIS A 43 -16.85 -39.80 8.86
C HIS A 43 -16.38 -39.50 7.41
N ARG A 44 -16.84 -40.26 6.41
CA ARG A 44 -16.33 -40.25 5.03
C ARG A 44 -17.12 -39.33 4.09
N SER A 45 -17.77 -38.31 4.63
CA SER A 45 -18.37 -37.21 3.85
C SER A 45 -17.76 -35.87 4.26
N GLN A 46 -16.44 -35.82 4.48
CA GLN A 46 -15.74 -34.54 4.33
C GLN A 46 -15.83 -34.17 2.85
N LYS A 47 -16.74 -33.24 2.52
CA LYS A 47 -16.73 -32.55 1.24
C LYS A 47 -15.34 -31.94 1.08
N VAL A 48 -14.55 -32.47 0.16
CA VAL A 48 -13.29 -31.83 -0.23
C VAL A 48 -13.68 -30.53 -0.91
N ASP A 49 -13.34 -29.40 -0.32
CA ASP A 49 -13.50 -28.10 -0.98
C ASP A 49 -12.68 -28.11 -2.26
N ILE A 50 -13.35 -28.26 -3.40
CA ILE A 50 -12.75 -28.25 -4.75
C ILE A 50 -12.00 -26.93 -5.00
N ASN A 51 -12.35 -25.88 -4.24
CA ASN A 51 -11.71 -24.56 -4.26
C ASN A 51 -10.34 -24.51 -3.57
N ASN A 52 -9.92 -25.57 -2.86
CA ASN A 52 -8.66 -25.59 -2.10
C ASN A 52 -7.56 -26.40 -2.80
N VAL A 53 -7.72 -26.75 -4.08
CA VAL A 53 -6.60 -27.22 -4.91
C VAL A 53 -5.63 -26.05 -5.05
N PRO A 54 -4.33 -26.19 -4.70
CA PRO A 54 -3.37 -25.12 -4.92
C PRO A 54 -3.24 -24.91 -6.43
N LEU A 55 -3.98 -23.93 -6.95
CA LEU A 55 -3.79 -23.48 -8.33
C LEU A 55 -2.32 -23.11 -8.47
N ILE A 56 -1.62 -23.73 -9.43
CA ILE A 56 -0.28 -23.33 -9.82
C ILE A 56 -0.43 -21.95 -10.48
N LYS A 57 -0.45 -20.91 -9.64
CA LYS A 57 -0.49 -19.52 -10.08
C LYS A 57 0.83 -19.27 -10.81
N ARG A 58 0.77 -19.03 -12.12
CA ARG A 58 1.93 -18.54 -12.88
C ARG A 58 2.40 -17.25 -12.22
N ARG A 59 3.60 -17.26 -11.65
CA ARG A 59 4.17 -16.11 -10.95
C ARG A 59 4.86 -15.21 -11.97
N ASP A 60 4.44 -13.95 -12.06
CA ASP A 60 5.20 -12.94 -12.81
C ASP A 60 6.38 -12.51 -11.92
N PRO A 61 7.65 -12.75 -12.32
CA PRO A 61 8.80 -12.42 -11.50
C PRO A 61 8.88 -10.91 -11.16
N ARG A 62 8.23 -10.03 -11.93
CA ARG A 62 8.16 -8.59 -11.61
C ARG A 62 7.28 -8.31 -10.39
N PHE A 63 6.33 -9.19 -10.13
CA PHE A 63 5.32 -9.06 -9.07
C PHE A 63 5.40 -10.19 -8.04
N ASP A 64 6.38 -11.10 -8.17
CA ASP A 64 6.61 -12.17 -7.22
C ASP A 64 7.26 -11.58 -5.94
N PRO A 65 6.64 -11.75 -4.76
CA PRO A 65 7.24 -11.33 -3.49
C PRO A 65 8.66 -11.86 -3.27
N ASN A 66 9.02 -12.98 -3.89
CA ASN A 66 10.33 -13.62 -3.74
C ASN A 66 11.44 -12.94 -4.57
N CYS A 67 11.10 -12.07 -5.54
CA CYS A 67 12.08 -11.42 -6.43
C CYS A 67 12.78 -10.19 -5.82
N GLY A 68 12.53 -9.89 -4.54
CA GLY A 68 13.24 -8.86 -3.77
C GLY A 68 12.51 -7.52 -3.65
N VAL A 69 13.09 -6.60 -2.87
CA VAL A 69 12.48 -5.31 -2.54
C VAL A 69 13.10 -4.19 -3.39
N TYR A 70 12.26 -3.24 -3.82
CA TYR A 70 12.69 -2.06 -4.57
C TYR A 70 13.84 -1.31 -3.89
N ASN A 71 15.01 -1.32 -4.51
CA ASN A 71 16.14 -0.51 -4.11
C ASN A 71 16.31 0.69 -5.03
N ARG A 72 15.94 1.88 -4.52
CA ARG A 72 16.03 3.14 -5.27
C ARG A 72 17.45 3.48 -5.73
N ALA A 73 18.50 3.05 -5.01
CA ALA A 73 19.87 3.33 -5.45
C ALA A 73 20.22 2.55 -6.73
N HIS A 74 19.95 1.23 -6.76
CA HIS A 74 20.12 0.42 -7.97
C HIS A 74 19.22 0.88 -9.09
N PHE A 75 17.96 1.20 -8.80
CA PHE A 75 17.04 1.72 -9.81
C PHE A 75 17.59 2.99 -10.50
N LYS A 76 18.17 3.92 -9.74
CA LYS A 76 18.76 5.14 -10.32
C LYS A 76 20.00 4.86 -11.16
N GLN A 77 20.81 3.88 -10.74
CA GLN A 77 21.98 3.46 -11.49
C GLN A 77 21.60 2.79 -12.82
N GLN A 78 20.63 1.88 -12.80
CA GLN A 78 20.22 1.09 -13.96
C GLN A 78 19.26 1.86 -14.89
N TYR A 79 18.37 2.68 -14.32
CA TYR A 79 17.28 3.37 -15.02
C TYR A 79 17.38 4.90 -14.90
N GLY A 80 18.59 5.45 -14.84
CA GLY A 80 18.81 6.91 -14.73
C GLY A 80 18.16 7.72 -15.86
N PHE A 81 18.07 7.15 -17.06
CA PHE A 81 17.43 7.76 -18.24
C PHE A 81 15.96 8.11 -18.03
N VAL A 82 15.27 7.45 -17.08
CA VAL A 82 13.86 7.72 -16.77
C VAL A 82 13.69 9.16 -16.27
N ASP A 83 14.66 9.71 -15.55
CA ASP A 83 14.58 11.10 -15.09
C ASP A 83 14.72 12.09 -16.25
N GLU A 84 15.52 11.75 -17.27
CA GLU A 84 15.64 12.55 -18.48
C GLU A 84 14.38 12.48 -19.33
N LEU A 85 13.77 11.29 -19.43
CA LEU A 85 12.49 11.09 -20.10
C LEU A 85 11.40 11.95 -19.45
N ARG A 86 11.27 11.92 -18.12
CA ARG A 86 10.32 12.78 -17.38
C ARG A 86 10.56 14.27 -17.63
N LYS A 87 11.82 14.72 -17.70
CA LYS A 87 12.14 16.13 -18.02
C LYS A 87 11.73 16.49 -19.45
N ARG A 88 11.92 15.58 -20.42
CA ARG A 88 11.46 15.76 -21.80
C ARG A 88 9.94 15.82 -21.89
N GLU A 89 9.25 14.91 -21.22
CA GLU A 89 7.80 14.87 -21.14
C GLU A 89 7.23 16.14 -20.51
N LEU A 90 7.82 16.63 -19.42
CA LEU A 90 7.42 17.91 -18.80
C LEU A 90 7.54 19.08 -19.79
N LYS A 91 8.61 19.13 -20.58
CA LYS A 91 8.77 20.15 -21.64
C LYS A 91 7.71 20.00 -22.73
N MET A 92 7.38 18.78 -23.13
CA MET A 92 6.33 18.51 -24.13
C MET A 92 4.96 18.96 -23.63
N LEU A 93 4.56 18.58 -22.41
CA LEU A 93 3.32 19.02 -21.78
C LEU A 93 3.25 20.55 -21.68
N GLY A 94 4.36 21.21 -21.35
CA GLY A 94 4.44 22.67 -21.34
C GLY A 94 4.23 23.31 -22.72
N LYS A 95 4.70 22.68 -23.81
CA LYS A 95 4.44 23.14 -25.18
C LYS A 95 2.97 22.93 -25.57
N LEU A 96 2.39 21.78 -25.24
CA LEU A 96 0.99 21.48 -25.51
C LEU A 96 0.06 22.46 -24.78
N LEU A 97 0.36 22.77 -23.52
CA LEU A 97 -0.43 23.71 -22.72
C LEU A 97 -0.47 25.12 -23.33
N LYS A 98 0.61 25.54 -24.00
CA LYS A 98 0.68 26.84 -24.70
C LYS A 98 -0.13 26.85 -26.00
N LYS A 99 -0.23 25.71 -26.69
CA LYS A 99 -0.96 25.58 -27.96
C LYS A 99 -2.46 25.32 -27.77
N CYS A 100 -2.83 24.70 -26.65
CA CYS A 100 -4.20 24.32 -26.35
C CYS A 100 -5.12 25.54 -26.18
N GLN A 101 -6.18 25.60 -26.99
CA GLN A 101 -7.21 26.64 -26.89
C GLN A 101 -8.44 26.16 -26.11
N SER A 102 -8.77 24.87 -26.17
CA SER A 102 -9.90 24.28 -25.42
C SER A 102 -9.66 24.35 -23.91
N SER A 103 -10.65 24.84 -23.16
CA SER A 103 -10.58 25.04 -21.71
C SER A 103 -10.45 23.71 -20.96
N GLU A 104 -11.23 22.69 -21.35
CA GLU A 104 -11.25 21.40 -20.67
C GLU A 104 -9.92 20.65 -20.86
N GLU A 105 -9.42 20.59 -22.09
CA GLU A 105 -8.13 19.98 -22.41
C GLU A 105 -6.98 20.69 -21.70
N LYS A 106 -7.03 22.03 -21.63
CA LYS A 106 -6.04 22.83 -20.90
C LYS A 106 -6.03 22.50 -19.41
N LEU A 107 -7.19 22.28 -18.80
CA LEU A 107 -7.26 21.84 -17.40
C LEU A 107 -6.66 20.45 -17.22
N ARG A 108 -6.99 19.49 -18.09
CA ARG A 108 -6.43 18.12 -18.06
C ARG A 108 -4.90 18.16 -18.20
N LEU A 109 -4.38 18.87 -19.19
CA LEU A 109 -2.93 19.03 -19.43
C LEU A 109 -2.24 19.74 -18.26
N SER A 110 -2.86 20.77 -17.68
CA SER A 110 -2.31 21.50 -16.52
C SER A 110 -2.20 20.59 -15.30
N ARG A 111 -3.19 19.71 -15.06
CA ARG A 111 -3.14 18.72 -13.96
C ARG A 111 -1.96 17.77 -14.13
N GLU A 112 -1.80 17.17 -15.31
CA GLU A 112 -0.69 16.25 -15.56
C GLU A 112 0.67 16.96 -15.49
N TYR A 113 0.78 18.17 -16.05
CA TYR A 113 1.98 18.98 -15.94
C TYR A 113 2.37 19.23 -14.48
N ASN A 114 1.42 19.65 -13.65
CA ASN A 114 1.66 19.93 -12.23
C ASN A 114 1.99 18.67 -11.43
N ARG A 115 1.34 17.55 -11.75
CA ARG A 115 1.64 16.23 -11.16
C ARG A 115 3.07 15.81 -11.45
N LEU A 116 3.48 15.85 -12.72
CA LEU A 116 4.83 15.49 -13.14
C LEU A 116 5.89 16.44 -12.57
N LYS A 117 5.61 17.75 -12.58
CA LYS A 117 6.48 18.77 -11.95
C LYS A 117 6.68 18.49 -10.45
N SER A 118 5.59 18.15 -9.75
CA SER A 118 5.63 17.83 -8.31
C SER A 118 6.42 16.56 -8.05
N GLN A 119 6.27 15.52 -8.88
CA GLN A 119 7.03 14.29 -8.78
C GLN A 119 8.53 14.55 -8.97
N ILE A 120 8.92 15.33 -9.98
CA ILE A 120 10.32 15.70 -10.22
C ILE A 120 10.89 16.50 -9.04
N CYS A 121 10.13 17.45 -8.49
CA CYS A 121 10.57 18.25 -7.35
C CYS A 121 10.74 17.39 -6.08
N SER A 122 9.77 16.52 -5.79
CA SER A 122 9.84 15.59 -4.65
C SER A 122 11.04 14.65 -4.75
N GLU A 123 11.32 14.17 -5.95
CA GLU A 123 12.45 13.28 -6.22
C GLU A 123 13.79 13.97 -5.95
N LYS A 124 13.92 15.23 -6.38
CA LYS A 124 15.09 16.09 -6.10
C LYS A 124 15.26 16.32 -4.60
N ASP A 125 14.22 16.74 -3.88
CA ASP A 125 14.27 16.96 -2.44
C ASP A 125 14.75 15.71 -1.69
N LEU A 126 14.24 14.53 -2.10
CA LEU A 126 14.63 13.26 -1.50
C LEU A 126 16.07 12.87 -1.85
N GLU A 127 16.56 13.21 -3.03
CA GLU A 127 17.95 13.00 -3.43
C GLU A 127 18.91 13.91 -2.65
N GLU A 128 18.59 15.19 -2.49
CA GLU A 128 19.40 16.11 -1.68
C GLU A 128 19.50 15.65 -0.23
N ARG A 129 18.39 15.19 0.35
CA ARG A 129 18.38 14.59 1.68
C ARG A 129 19.29 13.37 1.75
N ARG A 130 19.27 12.50 0.74
CA ARG A 130 20.17 11.32 0.67
C ARG A 130 21.63 11.72 0.55
N LYS A 131 21.95 12.74 -0.25
CA LYS A 131 23.31 13.27 -0.39
C LYS A 131 23.84 13.75 0.97
N LEU A 132 23.06 14.52 1.73
CA LEU A 132 23.43 14.94 3.08
C LEU A 132 23.68 13.75 4.02
N ILE A 133 22.80 12.74 4.01
CA ILE A 133 22.98 11.53 4.83
C ILE A 133 24.25 10.77 4.41
N SER A 134 24.50 10.65 3.10
CA SER A 134 25.69 10.00 2.57
C SER A 134 26.96 10.74 2.97
N LEU A 135 26.97 12.07 2.94
CA LEU A 135 28.09 12.89 3.40
C LEU A 135 28.40 12.66 4.88
N GLU A 136 27.39 12.58 5.75
CA GLU A 136 27.61 12.26 7.16
C GLU A 136 28.15 10.84 7.35
N ARG A 137 27.67 9.86 6.59
CA ARG A 137 28.23 8.50 6.60
C ARG A 137 29.70 8.47 6.15
N LYS A 138 30.05 9.23 5.11
CA LYS A 138 31.44 9.38 4.64
C LYS A 138 32.33 9.95 5.73
N LYS A 139 31.90 11.00 6.44
CA LYS A 139 32.68 11.57 7.57
C LYS A 139 32.94 10.55 8.67
N VAL A 140 31.97 9.69 8.97
CA VAL A 140 32.15 8.62 9.95
C VAL A 140 33.16 7.59 9.46
N LEU A 141 33.07 7.18 8.19
CA LEU A 141 34.02 6.26 7.56
C LEU A 141 35.44 6.84 7.54
N ASP A 142 35.58 8.14 7.24
CA ASP A 142 36.87 8.82 7.24
C ASP A 142 37.49 8.90 8.65
N ALA A 143 36.67 9.04 9.70
CA ALA A 143 37.15 9.00 11.07
C ALA A 143 37.65 7.61 11.46
N LEU A 144 36.92 6.56 11.05
CA LEU A 144 37.32 5.17 11.24
C LEU A 144 38.63 4.86 10.53
N ASN A 145 38.77 5.25 9.26
CA ASN A 145 39.98 5.03 8.47
C ASN A 145 41.21 5.73 9.08
N LYS A 146 41.01 6.84 9.80
CA LYS A 146 42.05 7.56 10.54
C LYS A 146 42.35 6.97 11.93
N GLY A 147 41.70 5.87 12.31
CA GLY A 147 41.81 5.25 13.64
C GLY A 147 41.11 6.04 14.75
N LYS A 148 40.32 7.06 14.42
CA LYS A 148 39.55 7.84 15.41
C LYS A 148 38.23 7.13 15.72
N ARG A 149 37.74 7.30 16.94
CA ARG A 149 36.45 6.73 17.36
C ARG A 149 35.30 7.33 16.52
N PRO A 150 34.49 6.51 15.81
CA PRO A 150 33.37 7.02 15.01
C PRO A 150 32.31 7.68 15.88
N TYR A 151 31.74 8.77 15.39
CA TYR A 151 30.61 9.44 16.02
C TYR A 151 29.40 9.48 15.11
N PHE A 152 28.33 8.79 15.50
CA PHE A 152 27.08 8.74 14.76
C PHE A 152 26.10 9.78 15.29
N LEU A 153 25.66 10.70 14.42
CA LEU A 153 24.66 11.70 14.79
C LEU A 153 23.31 11.03 15.14
N LYS A 154 22.69 11.50 16.22
CA LYS A 154 21.31 11.14 16.56
C LYS A 154 20.36 11.52 15.41
N LYS A 155 19.29 10.73 15.23
CA LYS A 155 18.29 10.95 14.17
C LYS A 155 17.66 12.36 14.24
N SER A 156 17.44 12.90 15.44
CA SER A 156 16.93 14.27 15.66
C SER A 156 17.88 15.33 15.14
N VAL A 157 19.17 15.23 15.49
CA VAL A 157 20.22 16.15 15.06
C VAL A 157 20.39 16.12 13.54
N LEU A 158 20.33 14.92 12.94
CA LEU A 158 20.39 14.78 11.48
C LEU A 158 19.20 15.46 10.78
N LYS A 159 17.97 15.34 11.34
CA LYS A 159 16.79 16.05 10.82
C LYS A 159 16.96 17.56 10.91
N LEU A 160 17.48 18.08 12.02
CA LEU A 160 17.75 19.50 12.20
C LEU A 160 18.77 20.00 11.17
N LYS A 161 19.86 19.24 10.96
CA LYS A 161 20.86 19.55 9.94
C LYS A 161 20.26 19.63 8.54
N ILE A 162 19.42 18.68 8.15
CA ILE A 162 18.71 18.69 6.86
C ILE A 162 17.78 19.92 6.76
N ALA A 163 17.08 20.28 7.83
CA ALA A 163 16.21 21.46 7.86
C ALA A 163 17.00 22.76 7.71
N ASN A 164 18.13 22.90 8.40
CA ASN A 164 19.01 24.06 8.33
C ASN A 164 19.59 24.22 6.92
N GLU A 165 20.07 23.14 6.30
CA GLU A 165 20.55 23.18 4.91
C GLU A 165 19.43 23.58 3.93
N LYS A 166 18.20 23.11 4.15
CA LYS A 166 17.04 23.56 3.36
C LYS A 166 16.76 25.05 3.52
N GLN A 167 16.84 25.59 4.74
CA GLN A 167 16.66 27.03 4.98
C GLN A 167 17.76 27.86 4.32
N LYS A 168 19.02 27.43 4.42
CA LYS A 168 20.15 28.10 3.74
C LYS A 168 19.95 28.18 2.23
N LYS A 169 19.52 27.07 1.61
CA LYS A 169 19.20 27.03 0.17
C LYS A 169 18.08 28.00 -0.19
N LEU A 170 16.99 28.00 0.59
CA LEU A 170 15.87 28.91 0.38
C LEU A 170 16.25 30.38 0.59
N ALA A 171 17.15 30.67 1.53
CA ALA A 171 17.70 32.01 1.75
C ALA A 171 18.53 32.46 0.54
N ALA A 172 19.41 31.60 0.03
CA ALA A 172 20.20 31.87 -1.17
C ALA A 172 19.32 32.09 -2.42
N GLU A 173 18.18 31.40 -2.52
CA GLU A 173 17.20 31.59 -3.59
C GLU A 173 16.26 32.79 -3.38
N GLY A 174 16.33 33.49 -2.24
CA GLY A 174 15.41 34.59 -1.90
C GLY A 174 13.98 34.17 -1.57
N LYS A 175 13.74 32.87 -1.32
CA LYS A 175 12.39 32.28 -1.08
C LYS A 175 12.11 32.01 0.39
N LEU A 176 13.01 32.38 1.30
CA LEU A 176 12.90 32.07 2.72
C LEU A 176 11.64 32.67 3.37
N ALA A 177 11.39 33.96 3.17
CA ALA A 177 10.22 34.65 3.74
C ALA A 177 8.89 34.01 3.30
N ALA A 178 8.76 33.69 2.01
CA ALA A 178 7.56 33.01 1.49
C ALA A 178 7.38 31.59 2.07
N TYR A 179 8.49 30.89 2.33
CA TYR A 179 8.46 29.58 2.98
C TYR A 179 8.03 29.69 4.45
N GLU A 180 8.57 30.66 5.19
CA GLU A 180 8.23 30.91 6.60
C GLU A 180 6.75 31.30 6.74
N GLN A 181 6.27 32.24 5.93
CA GLN A 181 4.86 32.61 5.90
C GLN A 181 3.96 31.40 5.60
N ARG A 182 4.34 30.54 4.64
CA ARG A 182 3.58 29.31 4.34
C ARG A 182 3.62 28.31 5.51
N LYS A 183 4.75 28.22 6.21
CA LYS A 183 4.93 27.35 7.38
C LYS A 183 4.07 27.84 8.55
N GLU A 184 4.07 29.13 8.85
CA GLU A 184 3.23 29.77 9.87
C GLU A 184 1.74 29.57 9.56
N ARG A 185 1.31 29.85 8.33
CA ARG A 185 -0.07 29.60 7.88
C ARG A 185 -0.48 28.14 8.04
N LYS A 186 0.46 27.19 7.92
CA LYS A 186 0.17 25.76 8.13
C LYS A 186 0.07 25.41 9.61
N LEU A 187 0.90 26.02 10.46
CA LEU A 187 0.89 25.82 11.91
C LEU A 187 -0.32 26.47 12.59
N ALA A 188 -0.75 27.63 12.10
CA ALA A 188 -1.92 28.35 12.60
C ALA A 188 -3.26 27.67 12.26
N LYS A 189 -3.29 26.79 11.25
CA LYS A 189 -4.50 26.02 10.92
C LYS A 189 -4.77 25.01 12.03
N LYS A 190 -5.91 25.18 12.71
CA LYS A 190 -6.41 24.21 13.70
C LYS A 190 -6.47 22.81 13.05
N PRO A 191 -6.02 21.75 13.73
CA PRO A 191 -6.16 20.39 13.22
C PRO A 191 -7.64 20.10 13.02
N ARG A 192 -7.99 19.52 11.88
CA ARG A 192 -9.36 19.01 11.68
C ARG A 192 -9.52 17.79 12.59
N PRO A 193 -10.66 17.65 13.30
CA PRO A 193 -10.92 16.45 14.08
C PRO A 193 -10.81 15.24 13.16
N PHE A 194 -10.15 14.18 13.64
CA PHE A 194 -10.09 12.90 12.94
C PHE A 194 -11.51 12.34 12.90
N ILE A 195 -12.11 12.27 11.72
CA ILE A 195 -13.39 11.59 11.52
C ILE A 195 -13.03 10.12 11.34
N VAL A 196 -13.40 9.30 12.34
CA VAL A 196 -13.28 7.83 12.31
C VAL A 196 -14.36 7.27 11.40
#